data_AF-A0A955NE37-F1
#
_entry.id   AF-A0A955NE37-F1
#
_cell.length_a   1.000
_cell.length_b   1.000
_cell.length_c   1.000
_cell.angle_alpha   90.00
_cell.angle_beta   90.00
_cell.angle_gamma   90.00
#
_symmetry.space_group_name_H-M   'P 1'
#
loop_
_entity.id
_entity.type
_entity.pdbx_description
1 polymer ?
#
loop_
_entity_poly.entity_id
_entity_poly.type
_entity_poly.pdbx_seq_one_letter_code
_entity_poly.pdbx_strand_id
1 'polypeptide(L)'
;MLRPLFLIGVALLIFAPRAEALTLPKSTDGFYRTGNGIRYKKVLLIDVQVYHATHEMKMIPNPPTRRNIILADVDKRTTITMLRDVDI
;
A
#
# COMPACT_ATOMS: atom_id res chain seq x y z
N MET A 1 8.54 50.50 -14.09
CA MET A 1 9.67 49.56 -13.83
C MET A 1 9.17 48.37 -13.00
N LEU A 2 8.30 47.53 -13.58
CA LEU A 2 7.55 46.48 -12.88
C LEU A 2 7.71 45.13 -13.61
N ARG A 3 8.94 44.59 -13.70
CA ARG A 3 9.23 43.43 -14.55
C ARG A 3 10.00 42.25 -13.93
N PRO A 4 10.71 42.33 -12.78
CA PRO A 4 11.34 41.14 -12.20
C PRO A 4 10.46 40.40 -11.17
N LEU A 5 9.58 41.11 -10.45
CA LEU A 5 8.71 40.50 -9.42
C LEU A 5 7.61 39.59 -10.01
N PHE A 6 7.11 39.92 -11.20
CA PHE A 6 6.06 39.14 -11.85
C PHE A 6 6.56 37.77 -12.34
N LEU A 7 7.85 37.66 -12.69
CA LEU A 7 8.46 36.41 -13.16
C LEU A 7 8.75 35.43 -12.01
N ILE A 8 9.09 35.93 -10.83
CA ILE A 8 9.35 35.10 -9.64
C ILE A 8 8.04 34.50 -9.09
N GLY A 9 6.93 35.24 -9.14
CA GLY A 9 5.61 34.73 -8.72
C GLY A 9 5.07 33.61 -9.61
N VAL A 10 5.33 33.64 -10.93
CA VAL A 10 4.92 32.59 -11.87
C VAL A 10 5.80 31.34 -11.72
N ALA A 11 7.10 31.49 -11.45
CA ALA A 11 8.01 30.36 -11.25
C ALA A 11 7.68 29.52 -10.00
N LEU A 12 7.17 30.17 -8.93
CA LEU A 12 6.72 29.49 -7.71
C LEU A 12 5.42 28.68 -7.89
N LEU A 13 4.56 29.06 -8.85
CA LEU A 13 3.36 28.30 -9.20
C LEU A 13 3.65 27.02 -10.00
N ILE A 14 4.76 26.99 -10.74
CA ILE A 14 5.16 25.83 -11.56
C ILE A 14 5.85 24.76 -10.71
N PHE A 15 6.47 25.14 -9.59
CA PHE A 15 7.16 24.24 -8.65
C PHE A 15 6.37 23.89 -7.40
N ALA A 16 5.04 24.08 -7.39
CA ALA A 16 4.23 23.53 -6.33
C ALA A 16 4.34 21.99 -6.37
N PRO A 17 4.88 21.32 -5.34
CA PRO A 17 4.87 19.87 -5.30
C PRO A 17 3.40 19.44 -5.30
N ARG A 18 2.98 18.84 -6.41
CA ARG A 18 1.66 18.24 -6.52
C ARG A 18 1.65 17.07 -5.55
N ALA A 19 1.12 17.30 -4.35
CA ALA A 19 0.85 16.26 -3.37
C ALA A 19 -0.28 15.40 -3.93
N GLU A 20 0.03 14.58 -4.93
CA GLU A 20 -0.84 13.48 -5.32
C GLU A 20 -0.84 12.53 -4.13
N ALA A 21 -1.90 12.65 -3.32
CA ALA A 21 -2.20 11.66 -2.31
C ALA A 21 -2.20 10.31 -3.02
N LEU A 22 -1.21 9.48 -2.72
CA LEU A 22 -1.07 8.12 -3.23
C LEU A 22 -2.19 7.28 -2.61
N THR A 23 -3.43 7.53 -3.02
CA THR A 23 -4.59 6.83 -2.51
C THR A 23 -4.60 5.45 -3.13
N LEU A 24 -4.45 4.42 -2.30
CA LEU A 24 -4.62 3.05 -2.73
C LEU A 24 -6.01 2.92 -3.38
N PRO A 25 -6.10 2.37 -4.61
CA PRO A 25 -7.39 2.22 -5.27
C PRO A 25 -8.28 1.29 -4.45
N LYS A 26 -9.52 1.71 -4.20
CA LYS A 26 -10.53 0.90 -3.53
C LYS A 26 -11.11 -0.08 -4.55
N SER A 27 -11.20 -1.35 -4.18
CA SER A 27 -11.90 -2.36 -4.96
C SER A 27 -13.41 -2.11 -4.99
N THR A 28 -14.11 -2.76 -5.92
CA THR A 28 -15.56 -2.63 -6.11
C THR A 28 -16.37 -3.10 -4.90
N ASP A 29 -15.84 -4.03 -4.11
CA ASP A 29 -16.42 -4.50 -2.84
C ASP A 29 -16.00 -3.63 -1.63
N GLY A 30 -15.32 -2.52 -1.89
CA GLY A 30 -15.05 -1.48 -0.93
C GLY A 30 -13.86 -1.74 -0.01
N PHE A 31 -12.92 -2.60 -0.39
CA PHE A 31 -11.67 -2.83 0.33
C PHE A 31 -10.50 -2.10 -0.33
N TYR A 32 -9.52 -1.71 0.45
CA TYR A 32 -8.23 -1.20 0.00
C TYR A 32 -7.21 -2.32 0.08
N ARG A 33 -6.49 -2.59 -1.01
CA ARG A 33 -5.33 -3.50 -0.95
C ARG A 33 -4.20 -2.80 -0.22
N THR A 34 -3.89 -3.26 0.99
CA THR A 34 -2.91 -2.62 1.88
C THR A 34 -1.59 -3.38 1.94
N GLY A 35 -1.54 -4.61 1.43
CA GLY A 35 -0.29 -5.34 1.26
C GLY A 35 -0.45 -6.62 0.47
N ASN A 36 0.66 -7.10 -0.07
CA ASN A 36 0.80 -8.43 -0.66
C ASN A 36 2.22 -8.95 -0.43
N GLY A 37 2.40 -10.26 -0.43
CA GLY A 37 3.71 -10.86 -0.24
C GLY A 37 3.72 -12.37 -0.39
N ILE A 38 4.84 -12.90 -0.85
CA ILE A 38 5.08 -14.34 -0.93
C ILE A 38 5.78 -14.78 0.36
N ARG A 39 5.28 -15.85 0.96
CA ARG A 39 5.95 -16.51 2.08
C ARG A 39 6.93 -17.54 1.54
N TYR A 40 8.18 -17.41 1.98
CA TYR A 40 9.24 -18.37 1.68
C TYR A 40 9.51 -19.26 2.89
N LYS A 41 9.86 -20.53 2.63
CA LYS A 41 10.37 -21.48 3.62
C LYS A 41 11.73 -21.97 3.13
N LYS A 42 12.74 -21.83 3.97
CA LYS A 42 14.07 -22.37 3.70
C LYS A 42 14.04 -23.88 3.90
N VAL A 43 14.46 -24.63 2.89
CA VAL A 43 14.64 -26.08 2.94
C VAL A 43 16.06 -26.39 2.49
N LEU A 44 16.90 -26.82 3.43
CA LEU A 44 18.34 -27.02 3.23
C LEU A 44 19.01 -25.75 2.65
N LEU A 45 19.34 -25.77 1.36
CA LEU A 45 20.05 -24.72 0.63
C LEU A 45 19.14 -23.89 -0.30
N ILE A 46 17.84 -24.19 -0.37
CA ILE A 46 16.91 -23.50 -1.26
C ILE A 46 15.80 -22.79 -0.49
N ASP A 47 15.29 -21.68 -1.03
CA ASP A 47 14.09 -21.00 -0.55
C ASP A 47 12.90 -21.39 -1.41
N VAL A 48 11.91 -22.01 -0.77
CA VAL A 48 10.69 -22.49 -1.43
C VAL A 48 9.58 -21.50 -1.18
N GLN A 49 8.94 -21.03 -2.26
CA GLN A 49 7.71 -20.25 -2.18
C GLN A 49 6.55 -21.15 -1.74
N VAL A 50 5.92 -20.81 -0.61
CA VAL A 50 4.88 -21.63 0.03
C VAL A 50 3.49 -21.12 -0.34
N TYR A 51 3.21 -19.84 -0.09
CA TYR A 51 1.93 -19.22 -0.40
C TYR A 51 2.11 -17.74 -0.73
N HIS A 52 1.17 -17.20 -1.49
CA HIS A 52 1.00 -15.76 -1.68
C HIS A 52 -0.12 -15.27 -0.75
N ALA A 53 0.16 -14.24 0.04
CA ALA A 53 -0.83 -13.59 0.89
C ALA A 53 -1.13 -12.18 0.38
N THR A 54 -2.40 -11.85 0.31
CA THR A 54 -2.90 -10.49 0.05
C THR A 54 -3.68 -10.02 1.28
N HIS A 55 -3.44 -8.78 1.69
CA HIS A 55 -4.10 -8.14 2.83
C HIS A 55 -4.87 -6.90 2.36
N GLU A 56 -6.13 -6.84 2.75
CA GLU A 56 -7.08 -5.80 2.34
C GLU A 56 -7.85 -5.28 3.56
N MET A 57 -8.24 -4.00 3.56
CA MET A 57 -8.96 -3.37 4.67
C MET A 57 -10.08 -2.45 4.17
N LYS A 58 -11.22 -2.36 4.86
CA LYS A 58 -12.30 -1.41 4.50
C LYS A 58 -11.89 0.06 4.64
N MET A 59 -10.94 0.35 5.52
CA MET A 59 -10.40 1.68 5.78
C MET A 59 -8.92 1.58 6.12
N ILE A 60 -8.13 2.55 5.67
CA ILE A 60 -6.71 2.67 6.01
C ILE A 60 -6.59 3.65 7.18
N PRO A 61 -6.04 3.24 8.34
CA PRO A 61 -5.87 4.15 9.47
C PRO A 61 -4.87 5.26 9.15
N ASN A 62 -5.05 6.43 9.76
CA ASN A 62 -4.12 7.55 9.64
C ASN A 62 -3.47 7.83 11.00
N PRO A 63 -2.14 7.66 11.18
CA PRO A 63 -1.17 7.30 10.15
C PRO A 63 -1.17 5.80 9.79
N PRO A 64 -0.81 5.42 8.55
CA PRO A 64 -0.84 4.04 8.06
C PRO A 64 0.39 3.24 8.54
N THR A 65 0.55 3.11 9.86
CA THR A 65 1.63 2.32 10.46
C THR A 65 1.22 0.86 10.62
N ARG A 66 2.19 -0.07 10.66
CA ARG A 66 1.91 -1.51 10.88
C ARG A 66 1.10 -1.75 12.15
N ARG A 67 1.43 -1.04 13.24
CA ARG A 67 0.72 -1.15 14.52
C ARG A 67 -0.72 -0.67 14.39
N ASN A 68 -0.96 0.46 13.74
CA ASN A 68 -2.31 1.00 13.57
C ASN A 68 -3.16 0.14 12.64
N ILE A 69 -2.57 -0.44 11.60
CA ILE A 69 -3.24 -1.40 10.71
C ILE A 69 -3.75 -2.62 11.49
N ILE A 70 -2.94 -3.16 12.41
CA ILE A 70 -3.32 -4.30 13.24
C ILE A 70 -4.42 -3.92 14.23
N LEU A 71 -4.28 -2.77 14.90
CA LEU A 71 -5.19 -2.33 15.97
C LEU A 71 -6.49 -1.68 15.47
N ALA A 72 -6.57 -1.29 14.19
CA ALA A 72 -7.75 -0.63 13.65
C ALA A 72 -8.99 -1.54 13.77
N ASP A 73 -10.06 -1.05 14.37
CA ASP A 73 -11.32 -1.78 14.49
C ASP A 73 -12.16 -1.63 13.21
N VAL A 74 -11.70 -2.30 12.15
CA VAL A 74 -12.32 -2.30 10.82
C VAL A 74 -12.16 -3.68 10.21
N ASP A 75 -13.07 -4.03 9.31
CA ASP A 75 -13.00 -5.30 8.57
C ASP A 75 -11.70 -5.38 7.78
N LYS A 76 -11.04 -6.52 7.94
CA LYS A 76 -9.82 -6.90 7.21
C LYS A 76 -10.09 -8.21 6.51
N ARG A 77 -9.55 -8.34 5.31
CA ARG A 77 -9.57 -9.59 4.55
C ARG A 77 -8.13 -9.99 4.27
N THR A 78 -7.82 -11.24 4.59
CA THR A 78 -6.57 -11.86 4.19
C THR A 78 -6.89 -13.02 3.27
N THR A 79 -6.38 -12.96 2.05
CA THR A 79 -6.50 -14.03 1.06
C THR A 79 -5.15 -14.74 0.99
N ILE A 80 -5.15 -16.05 1.27
CA ILE A 80 -3.97 -16.90 1.17
C ILE A 80 -4.18 -17.83 -0.03
N THR A 81 -3.27 -17.77 -1.00
CA THR A 81 -3.23 -18.65 -2.16
C THR A 81 -2.02 -19.56 -2.02
N MET A 82 -2.28 -20.85 -1.80
CA MET A 82 -1.22 -21.85 -1.71
C MET A 82 -0.55 -22.00 -3.07
N LEU A 83 0.79 -21.97 -3.08
CA LEU A 83 1.61 -22.14 -4.29
C LEU A 83 2.15 -23.57 -4.40
N ARG A 84 1.83 -24.41 -3.42
CA ARG A 84 2.26 -25.79 -3.24
C ARG A 84 1.11 -26.58 -2.64
N ASP A 85 1.15 -27.89 -2.85
CA ASP A 85 0.21 -28.81 -2.22
C ASP A 85 0.45 -28.82 -0.70
N VAL A 86 -0.64 -28.78 0.05
CA VAL A 86 -0.63 -28.83 1.52
C VAL A 86 -1.68 -29.82 1.94
N ASP A 87 -1.24 -30.86 2.65
CA ASP A 87 -2.11 -31.81 3.32
C ASP A 87 -2.74 -31.15 4.56
N ILE A 88 -3.99 -31.52 4.85
CA ILE A 88 -4.79 -31.04 6.00
C ILE A 88 -4.49 -31.88 7.24
#